data_AF-A0A1V5JM68-F1
#
_entry.id   AF-A0A1V5JM68-F1
#
_cell.length_a   1.000
_cell.length_b   1.000
_cell.length_c   1.000
_cell.angle_alpha   90.00
_cell.angle_beta   90.00
_cell.angle_gamma   90.00
#
_symmetry.space_group_name_H-M   'P 1'
#
loop_
_entity.id
_entity.type
_entity.pdbx_description
1 polymer ?
#
loop_
_entity_poly.entity_id
_entity_poly.type
_entity_poly.pdbx_seq_one_letter_code
_entity_poly.pdbx_strand_id
1 'polypeptide(L)'
;MFDLPSGLAQKASQGDTEPVIKLQEKVSALVPRVLKAGSDLQQGKLGFWGQNLLREEEAKDWHARLDSLKKFTESLAPYNTVGKLKNLRVTQEDLDGQKKNLEILAAVERLLELVVELGSTASYLSQAEMVLPAEHPWVKQAETARKALQEKLSQDRTAEHAAEYRQTLNQLKKDYITAYIASHSKARLGVAEDKTRNALRKDDRLLALRVLAGVSLMPTSQLTAFEESLNGLKSCSSLDEPTLVTAAVCPHCQFRPAAEQLELLPAANRLHKLDDDLDELLANWQQTLLENLEDPFTQDSLGLLPAASKKLIDAFLTSRKLPEPLTQEFANAVQEALSGLEKIAVKGDEIKQALLQGGSPATPDELRKRFDAFMNERCKGKDATKLRFVIE
;
A
#
# COMPACT_ATOMS: atom_id res chain seq x y z
N MET A 1 -52.08 23.72 -12.80
CA MET A 1 -50.77 23.95 -13.43
C MET A 1 -50.00 25.04 -12.69
N PHE A 2 -50.53 26.26 -12.59
CA PHE A 2 -49.86 27.37 -11.86
C PHE A 2 -50.51 27.75 -10.53
N ASP A 3 -51.53 27.00 -10.09
CA ASP A 3 -52.31 27.23 -8.87
C ASP A 3 -52.82 28.66 -8.72
N LEU A 4 -53.16 29.28 -9.86
CA LEU A 4 -53.74 30.60 -9.93
C LEU A 4 -55.24 30.53 -9.58
N PRO A 5 -55.76 31.38 -8.67
CA PRO A 5 -57.17 31.41 -8.32
C PRO A 5 -58.08 31.62 -9.53
N SER A 6 -59.21 30.90 -9.58
CA SER A 6 -60.21 31.03 -10.66
C SER A 6 -60.80 32.45 -10.77
N GLY A 7 -60.83 33.20 -9.67
CA GLY A 7 -61.26 34.61 -9.64
C GLY A 7 -60.37 35.56 -10.46
N LEU A 8 -59.14 35.17 -10.81
CA LEU A 8 -58.27 35.98 -11.67
C LEU A 8 -58.78 36.04 -13.12
N ALA A 9 -59.48 35.01 -13.59
CA ALA A 9 -60.08 35.04 -14.94
C ALA A 9 -61.21 36.09 -15.05
N GLN A 10 -61.99 36.27 -13.98
CA GLN A 10 -63.03 37.31 -13.91
C GLN A 10 -62.41 38.72 -13.82
N LYS A 11 -61.32 38.89 -13.07
CA LYS A 11 -60.58 40.16 -13.03
C LYS A 11 -59.98 40.54 -14.40
N ALA A 12 -59.46 39.55 -15.14
CA ALA A 12 -58.94 39.76 -16.49
C ALA A 12 -60.02 40.23 -17.47
N SER A 13 -61.25 39.72 -17.34
CA SER A 13 -62.37 40.16 -18.19
C SER A 13 -62.76 41.61 -17.92
N GLN A 14 -62.61 42.06 -16.66
CA GLN A 14 -62.87 43.42 -16.16
C GLN A 14 -61.75 44.45 -16.45
N GLY A 15 -60.63 44.04 -17.06
CA GLY A 15 -59.54 44.96 -17.41
C GLY A 15 -58.39 45.04 -16.40
N ASP A 16 -58.44 44.23 -15.33
CA ASP A 16 -57.41 44.21 -14.29
C ASP A 16 -56.09 43.60 -14.81
N THR A 17 -54.97 44.20 -14.44
CA THR A 17 -53.61 43.74 -14.78
C THR A 17 -53.08 42.65 -13.85
N GLU A 18 -53.66 42.46 -12.67
CA GLU A 18 -53.23 41.45 -11.68
C GLU A 18 -53.07 40.02 -12.27
N PRO A 19 -53.99 39.50 -13.11
CA PRO A 19 -53.87 38.17 -13.70
C PRO A 19 -52.68 38.04 -14.66
N VAL A 20 -52.34 39.12 -15.37
CA VAL A 20 -51.20 39.18 -16.27
C VAL A 20 -49.90 39.13 -15.48
N ILE A 21 -49.79 39.92 -14.41
CA ILE A 21 -48.62 39.96 -13.53
C ILE A 21 -48.37 38.56 -12.94
N LYS A 22 -49.39 37.95 -12.33
CA LYS A 22 -49.27 36.61 -11.72
C LYS A 22 -48.91 35.52 -12.72
N LEU A 23 -49.45 35.58 -13.94
CA LEU A 23 -49.07 34.64 -15.00
C LEU A 23 -47.60 34.81 -15.38
N GLN A 24 -47.16 36.04 -15.62
CA GLN A 24 -45.78 36.33 -16.03
C GLN A 24 -44.77 35.98 -14.93
N GLU A 25 -45.12 36.17 -13.65
CA GLU A 25 -44.32 35.70 -12.51
C GLU A 25 -44.12 34.18 -12.53
N LYS A 26 -45.20 33.41 -12.73
CA LYS A 26 -45.14 31.94 -12.78
C LYS A 26 -44.35 31.44 -13.98
N VAL A 27 -44.53 32.06 -15.15
CA VAL A 27 -43.76 31.76 -16.37
C VAL A 27 -42.27 32.02 -16.13
N SER A 28 -41.93 33.21 -15.63
CA SER A 28 -40.54 33.61 -15.37
C SER A 28 -39.84 32.73 -14.33
N ALA A 29 -40.59 32.17 -13.38
CA ALA A 29 -40.06 31.22 -12.40
C ALA A 29 -39.88 29.80 -12.96
N LEU A 30 -40.75 29.35 -13.88
CA LEU A 30 -40.74 27.98 -14.41
C LEU A 30 -39.71 27.78 -15.53
N VAL A 31 -39.54 28.76 -16.42
CA VAL A 31 -38.56 28.68 -17.54
C VAL A 31 -37.15 28.28 -17.08
N PRO A 32 -36.50 28.96 -16.11
CA PRO A 32 -35.15 28.61 -15.69
C PRO A 32 -35.06 27.22 -15.05
N ARG A 33 -36.10 26.77 -14.35
CA ARG A 33 -36.18 25.44 -13.74
C ARG A 33 -36.18 24.35 -14.80
N VAL A 34 -37.05 24.47 -15.80
CA VAL A 34 -37.15 23.49 -16.90
C VAL A 34 -35.87 23.46 -17.73
N LEU A 35 -35.28 24.64 -18.01
CA LEU A 35 -34.00 24.74 -18.73
C LEU A 35 -32.87 24.05 -17.96
N LYS A 36 -32.76 24.32 -16.66
CA LYS A 36 -31.74 23.71 -15.80
C LYS A 36 -31.93 22.20 -15.72
N ALA A 37 -33.13 21.72 -15.38
CA ALA A 37 -33.43 20.30 -15.28
C ALA A 37 -33.20 19.56 -16.61
N GLY A 38 -33.60 20.17 -17.73
CA GLY A 38 -33.37 19.62 -19.07
C GLY A 38 -31.88 19.51 -19.42
N SER A 39 -31.11 20.56 -19.12
CA SER A 39 -29.65 20.57 -19.32
C SER A 39 -28.94 19.56 -18.42
N ASP A 40 -29.29 19.51 -17.14
CA ASP A 40 -28.70 18.60 -16.16
C ASP A 40 -28.98 17.13 -16.53
N LEU A 41 -30.18 16.85 -17.03
CA LEU A 41 -30.56 15.53 -17.55
C LEU A 41 -29.76 15.16 -18.80
N GLN A 42 -29.63 16.06 -19.78
CA GLN A 42 -28.83 15.84 -21.00
C GLN A 42 -27.35 15.61 -20.69
N GLN A 43 -26.82 16.30 -19.68
CA GLN A 43 -25.43 16.16 -19.22
C GLN A 43 -25.20 14.88 -18.40
N GLY A 44 -26.23 14.07 -18.16
CA GLY A 44 -26.10 12.83 -17.40
C GLY A 44 -25.87 13.04 -15.90
N LYS A 45 -26.31 14.18 -15.33
CA LYS A 45 -26.12 14.47 -13.89
C LYS A 45 -26.93 13.57 -12.95
N LEU A 46 -27.83 12.74 -13.48
CA LEU A 46 -28.49 11.66 -12.76
C LEU A 46 -27.66 10.37 -12.71
N GLY A 47 -26.33 10.50 -12.74
CA GLY A 47 -25.40 9.43 -12.42
C GLY A 47 -25.20 9.32 -10.91
N PHE A 48 -25.37 8.11 -10.37
CA PHE A 48 -25.17 7.81 -8.97
C PHE A 48 -24.32 6.54 -8.80
N TRP A 49 -23.28 6.62 -7.97
CA TRP A 49 -22.40 5.48 -7.64
C TRP A 49 -21.91 4.69 -8.88
N GLY A 50 -21.50 5.43 -9.92
CA GLY A 50 -20.94 4.87 -11.16
C GLY A 50 -21.97 4.36 -12.17
N GLN A 51 -23.28 4.55 -11.94
CA GLN A 51 -24.33 4.12 -12.87
C GLN A 51 -25.40 5.19 -13.06
N ASN A 52 -26.09 5.17 -14.20
CA ASN A 52 -27.22 6.06 -14.47
C ASN A 52 -28.47 5.57 -13.72
N LEU A 53 -29.20 6.51 -13.10
CA LEU A 53 -30.48 6.22 -12.42
C LEU A 53 -31.61 5.96 -13.42
N LEU A 54 -31.54 6.58 -14.60
CA LEU A 54 -32.51 6.40 -15.68
C LEU A 54 -31.90 5.55 -16.79
N ARG A 55 -32.73 4.69 -17.39
CA ARG A 55 -32.38 4.03 -18.66
C ARG A 55 -32.37 5.08 -19.78
N GLU A 56 -31.63 4.82 -20.85
CA GLU A 56 -31.49 5.76 -21.97
C GLU A 56 -32.85 6.18 -22.57
N GLU A 57 -33.76 5.22 -22.75
CA GLU A 57 -35.10 5.49 -23.29
C GLU A 57 -35.95 6.34 -22.34
N GLU A 58 -35.83 6.12 -21.03
CA GLU A 58 -36.52 6.93 -20.02
C GLU A 58 -35.96 8.35 -19.97
N ALA A 59 -34.63 8.50 -20.05
CA ALA A 59 -33.98 9.80 -20.10
C ALA A 59 -34.41 10.60 -21.35
N LYS A 60 -34.56 9.95 -22.51
CA LYS A 60 -35.08 10.57 -23.74
C LYS A 60 -36.54 11.01 -23.58
N ASP A 61 -37.41 10.16 -23.05
CA ASP A 61 -38.82 10.50 -22.79
C ASP A 61 -38.93 11.68 -21.82
N TRP A 62 -38.19 11.66 -20.72
CA TRP A 62 -38.19 12.74 -19.74
C TRP A 62 -37.67 14.04 -20.33
N HIS A 63 -36.61 13.98 -21.14
CA HIS A 63 -36.09 15.14 -21.83
C HIS A 63 -37.11 15.73 -22.81
N ALA A 64 -37.82 14.89 -23.58
CA ALA A 64 -38.88 15.33 -24.48
C ALA A 64 -40.05 15.97 -23.74
N ARG A 65 -40.42 15.46 -22.56
CA ARG A 65 -41.45 16.05 -21.69
C ARG A 65 -41.03 17.41 -21.14
N LEU A 66 -39.78 17.55 -20.72
CA LEU A 66 -39.22 18.83 -20.27
C LEU A 66 -39.15 19.84 -21.43
N ASP A 67 -38.77 19.42 -22.64
CA ASP A 67 -38.77 20.29 -23.82
C ASP A 67 -40.20 20.72 -24.22
N SER A 68 -41.18 19.81 -24.11
CA SER A 68 -42.60 20.14 -24.29
C SER A 68 -43.08 21.17 -23.26
N LEU A 69 -42.74 20.99 -21.97
CA LEU A 69 -43.07 21.95 -20.91
C LEU A 69 -42.39 23.30 -21.12
N LYS A 70 -41.15 23.30 -21.58
CA LYS A 70 -40.41 24.51 -21.93
C LYS A 70 -41.13 25.27 -23.03
N LYS A 71 -41.40 24.62 -24.17
CA LYS A 71 -42.10 25.23 -25.32
C LYS A 71 -43.46 25.79 -24.93
N PHE A 72 -44.23 25.04 -24.13
CA PHE A 72 -45.50 25.51 -23.62
C PHE A 72 -45.34 26.75 -22.74
N THR A 73 -44.40 26.73 -21.80
CA THR A 73 -44.15 27.86 -20.88
C THR A 73 -43.68 29.10 -21.63
N GLU A 74 -42.80 28.95 -22.63
CA GLU A 74 -42.34 30.04 -23.51
C GLU A 74 -43.49 30.59 -24.37
N SER A 75 -44.43 29.74 -24.81
CA SER A 75 -45.62 30.18 -25.55
C SER A 75 -46.54 31.08 -24.71
N LEU A 76 -46.41 31.07 -23.38
CA LEU A 76 -47.17 31.94 -22.48
C LEU A 76 -46.54 33.33 -22.30
N ALA A 77 -45.26 33.51 -22.63
CA ALA A 77 -44.56 34.79 -22.48
C ALA A 77 -45.19 35.95 -23.27
N PRO A 78 -45.71 35.76 -24.51
CA PRO A 78 -46.39 36.81 -25.26
C PRO A 78 -47.64 37.38 -24.59
N TYR A 79 -48.28 36.66 -23.66
CA TYR A 79 -49.50 37.07 -22.96
C TYR A 79 -49.21 38.06 -21.81
N ASN A 80 -48.56 39.16 -22.15
CA ASN A 80 -48.03 40.17 -21.22
C ASN A 80 -48.91 41.43 -21.07
N THR A 81 -50.13 41.40 -21.59
CA THR A 81 -51.14 42.46 -21.45
C THR A 81 -52.52 41.84 -21.31
N VAL A 82 -53.49 42.58 -20.75
CA VAL A 82 -54.87 42.09 -20.56
C VAL A 82 -55.52 41.73 -21.90
N GLY A 83 -55.30 42.56 -22.94
CA GLY A 83 -55.82 42.29 -24.29
C GLY A 83 -55.26 41.02 -24.92
N LYS A 84 -53.97 40.73 -24.70
CA LYS A 84 -53.37 39.47 -25.17
C LYS A 84 -53.88 38.29 -24.36
N LEU A 85 -53.97 38.40 -23.02
CA LEU A 85 -54.46 37.34 -22.14
C LEU A 85 -55.91 36.93 -22.46
N LYS A 86 -56.77 37.87 -22.85
CA LYS A 86 -58.15 37.59 -23.33
C LYS A 86 -58.19 36.68 -24.57
N ASN A 87 -57.10 36.64 -25.35
CA ASN A 87 -56.97 35.80 -26.54
C ASN A 87 -56.21 34.50 -26.29
N LEU A 88 -56.00 34.10 -25.03
CA LEU A 88 -55.34 32.85 -24.67
C LEU A 88 -56.12 31.64 -25.22
N ARG A 89 -55.48 30.84 -26.07
CA ARG A 89 -56.06 29.65 -26.71
C ARG A 89 -55.57 28.34 -26.09
N VAL A 90 -55.35 28.34 -24.78
CA VAL A 90 -54.94 27.13 -24.04
C VAL A 90 -56.19 26.37 -23.60
N THR A 91 -56.27 25.10 -23.96
CA THR A 91 -57.38 24.22 -23.61
C THR A 91 -57.12 23.49 -22.29
N GLN A 92 -58.16 22.87 -21.73
CA GLN A 92 -58.02 22.02 -20.55
C GLN A 92 -57.13 20.80 -20.82
N GLU A 93 -57.19 20.25 -22.03
CA GLU A 93 -56.36 19.13 -22.46
C GLU A 93 -54.87 19.50 -22.49
N ASP A 94 -54.55 20.70 -22.99
CA ASP A 94 -53.18 21.24 -22.95
C ASP A 94 -52.68 21.34 -21.50
N LEU A 95 -53.51 21.86 -20.59
CA LEU A 95 -53.15 22.00 -19.17
C LEU A 95 -52.92 20.65 -18.49
N ASP A 96 -53.75 19.64 -18.80
CA ASP A 96 -53.63 18.31 -18.22
C ASP A 96 -52.40 17.55 -18.76
N GLY A 97 -52.04 17.75 -20.03
CA GLY A 97 -50.77 17.29 -20.59
C GLY A 97 -49.57 17.89 -19.86
N GLN A 98 -49.60 19.19 -19.57
CA GLN A 98 -48.50 19.87 -18.89
C GLN A 98 -48.41 19.58 -17.39
N LYS A 99 -49.51 19.21 -16.72
CA LYS A 99 -49.46 18.72 -15.33
C LYS A 99 -48.55 17.50 -15.20
N LYS A 100 -48.66 16.54 -16.11
CA LYS A 100 -47.78 15.35 -16.14
C LYS A 100 -46.32 15.73 -16.39
N ASN A 101 -46.05 16.72 -17.24
CA ASN A 101 -44.69 17.19 -17.46
C ASN A 101 -44.11 17.94 -16.24
N LEU A 102 -44.94 18.64 -15.47
CA LEU A 102 -44.54 19.26 -14.20
C LEU A 102 -44.19 18.22 -13.12
N GLU A 103 -44.90 17.08 -13.09
CA GLU A 103 -44.56 15.97 -12.21
C GLU A 103 -43.18 15.40 -12.56
N ILE A 104 -42.85 15.29 -13.85
CA ILE A 104 -41.51 14.89 -14.30
C ILE A 104 -40.45 15.93 -13.93
N LEU A 105 -40.73 17.23 -14.11
CA LEU A 105 -39.81 18.28 -13.65
C LEU A 105 -39.51 18.13 -12.15
N ALA A 106 -40.55 17.98 -11.32
CA ALA A 106 -40.38 17.84 -9.88
C ALA A 106 -39.61 16.56 -9.52
N ALA A 107 -39.84 15.45 -10.23
CA ALA A 107 -39.08 14.21 -10.04
C ALA A 107 -37.60 14.39 -10.40
N VAL A 108 -37.29 15.05 -11.52
CA VAL A 108 -35.90 15.33 -11.93
C VAL A 108 -35.20 16.22 -10.90
N GLU A 109 -35.85 17.29 -10.46
CA GLU A 109 -35.29 18.21 -9.46
C GLU A 109 -34.96 17.47 -8.14
N ARG A 110 -35.90 16.66 -7.63
CA ARG A 110 -35.67 15.86 -6.41
C ARG A 110 -34.55 14.84 -6.56
N LEU A 111 -34.50 14.13 -7.70
CA LEU A 111 -33.43 13.16 -7.96
C LEU A 111 -32.07 13.85 -8.07
N LEU A 112 -31.98 15.02 -8.71
CA LEU A 112 -30.74 15.79 -8.78
C LEU A 112 -30.28 16.24 -7.38
N GLU A 113 -31.21 16.75 -6.55
CA GLU A 113 -30.90 17.11 -5.16
C GLU A 113 -30.37 15.91 -4.36
N LEU A 114 -31.02 14.75 -4.51
CA LEU A 114 -30.60 13.51 -3.85
C LEU A 114 -29.22 13.02 -4.31
N VAL A 115 -28.94 13.07 -5.62
CA VAL A 115 -27.62 12.73 -6.16
C VAL A 115 -26.54 13.66 -5.63
N VAL A 116 -26.81 14.97 -5.55
CA VAL A 116 -25.87 15.95 -4.98
C VAL A 116 -25.62 15.67 -3.50
N GLU A 117 -26.68 15.39 -2.74
CA GLU A 117 -26.60 15.11 -1.31
C GLU A 117 -25.74 13.86 -1.01
N LEU A 118 -25.99 12.77 -1.73
CA LEU A 118 -25.35 11.48 -1.49
C LEU A 118 -24.03 11.29 -2.25
N GLY A 119 -23.75 12.15 -3.23
CA GLY A 119 -22.69 11.98 -4.20
C GLY A 119 -21.28 11.93 -3.61
N SER A 120 -21.01 12.71 -2.57
CA SER A 120 -19.69 12.71 -1.91
C SER A 120 -19.38 11.37 -1.23
N THR A 121 -20.35 10.81 -0.50
CA THR A 121 -20.23 9.49 0.13
C THR A 121 -20.19 8.37 -0.90
N ALA A 122 -21.01 8.44 -1.96
CA ALA A 122 -20.98 7.45 -3.04
C ALA A 122 -19.63 7.46 -3.79
N SER A 123 -19.06 8.63 -4.05
CA SER A 123 -17.73 8.76 -4.66
C SER A 123 -16.63 8.18 -3.76
N TYR A 124 -16.69 8.46 -2.45
CA TYR A 124 -15.81 7.84 -1.47
C TYR A 124 -15.90 6.31 -1.50
N LEU A 125 -17.12 5.77 -1.47
CA LEU A 125 -17.36 4.32 -1.50
C LEU A 125 -16.86 3.67 -2.80
N SER A 126 -17.03 4.35 -3.93
CA SER A 126 -16.50 3.91 -5.22
C SER A 126 -14.98 3.77 -5.20
N GLN A 127 -14.27 4.72 -4.55
CA GLN A 127 -12.82 4.62 -4.37
C GLN A 127 -12.46 3.50 -3.41
N ALA A 128 -13.18 3.37 -2.30
CA ALA A 128 -12.99 2.37 -1.27
C ALA A 128 -13.14 0.92 -1.81
N GLU A 129 -14.10 0.68 -2.70
CA GLU A 129 -14.28 -0.60 -3.42
C GLU A 129 -13.02 -1.05 -4.17
N MET A 130 -12.21 -0.11 -4.66
CA MET A 130 -10.96 -0.42 -5.38
C MET A 130 -9.74 -0.61 -4.46
N VAL A 131 -9.87 -0.36 -3.16
CA VAL A 131 -8.74 -0.38 -2.22
C VAL A 131 -8.61 -1.75 -1.54
N LEU A 132 -9.74 -2.40 -1.24
CA LEU A 132 -9.77 -3.73 -0.65
C LEU A 132 -9.78 -4.82 -1.75
N PRO A 133 -9.29 -6.04 -1.47
CA PRO A 133 -9.35 -7.15 -2.43
C PRO A 133 -10.79 -7.46 -2.82
N ALA A 134 -11.02 -7.90 -4.06
CA ALA A 134 -12.36 -8.21 -4.58
C ALA A 134 -13.12 -9.27 -3.78
N GLU A 135 -12.39 -10.17 -3.11
CA GLU A 135 -12.95 -11.23 -2.25
C GLU A 135 -13.20 -10.78 -0.81
N HIS A 136 -12.86 -9.53 -0.47
CA HIS A 136 -13.08 -9.03 0.88
C HIS A 136 -14.61 -8.92 1.17
N PRO A 137 -15.10 -9.37 2.34
CA PRO A 137 -16.53 -9.38 2.66
C PRO A 137 -17.21 -8.01 2.49
N TRP A 138 -16.52 -6.94 2.90
CA TRP A 138 -17.03 -5.58 2.74
C TRP A 138 -17.23 -5.19 1.26
N VAL A 139 -16.39 -5.65 0.32
CA VAL A 139 -16.56 -5.33 -1.10
C VAL A 139 -17.85 -5.97 -1.63
N LYS A 140 -18.12 -7.23 -1.28
CA LYS A 140 -19.39 -7.90 -1.63
C LYS A 140 -20.61 -7.23 -1.01
N GLN A 141 -20.48 -6.74 0.23
CA GLN A 141 -21.51 -5.95 0.91
C GLN A 141 -21.78 -4.64 0.17
N ALA A 142 -20.72 -3.90 -0.21
CA ALA A 142 -20.83 -2.64 -0.95
C ALA A 142 -21.48 -2.86 -2.33
N GLU A 143 -21.06 -3.88 -3.08
CA GLU A 143 -21.65 -4.24 -4.38
C GLU A 143 -23.15 -4.58 -4.26
N THR A 144 -23.53 -5.33 -3.23
CA THR A 144 -24.93 -5.72 -2.97
C THR A 144 -25.76 -4.49 -2.62
N ALA A 145 -25.26 -3.64 -1.72
CA ALA A 145 -25.94 -2.42 -1.32
C ALA A 145 -26.06 -1.43 -2.49
N ARG A 146 -25.03 -1.32 -3.34
CA ARG A 146 -25.07 -0.50 -4.57
C ARG A 146 -26.18 -0.93 -5.50
N LYS A 147 -26.30 -2.23 -5.78
CA LYS A 147 -27.38 -2.78 -6.61
C LYS A 147 -28.76 -2.51 -5.99
N ALA A 148 -28.91 -2.77 -4.69
CA ALA A 148 -30.18 -2.56 -4.00
C ALA A 148 -30.61 -1.08 -3.96
N LEU A 149 -29.68 -0.15 -3.69
CA LEU A 149 -29.96 1.28 -3.71
C LEU A 149 -30.33 1.75 -5.11
N GLN A 150 -29.63 1.26 -6.14
CA GLN A 150 -29.94 1.63 -7.52
C GLN A 150 -31.32 1.15 -7.95
N GLU A 151 -31.69 -0.09 -7.61
CA GLU A 151 -33.03 -0.61 -7.88
C GLU A 151 -34.10 0.23 -7.18
N LYS A 152 -33.92 0.52 -5.88
CA LYS A 152 -34.82 1.38 -5.11
C LYS A 152 -34.95 2.78 -5.72
N LEU A 153 -33.84 3.44 -6.04
CA LEU A 153 -33.82 4.80 -6.62
C LEU A 153 -34.45 4.86 -8.03
N SER A 154 -34.37 3.77 -8.79
CA SER A 154 -35.02 3.71 -10.11
C SER A 154 -36.56 3.68 -10.02
N GLN A 155 -37.09 3.14 -8.90
CA GLN A 155 -38.52 2.98 -8.61
C GLN A 155 -39.07 4.15 -7.76
N ASP A 156 -38.34 4.57 -6.74
CA ASP A 156 -38.63 5.70 -5.86
C ASP A 156 -38.07 7.01 -6.45
N ARG A 157 -38.95 7.71 -7.15
CA ARG A 157 -38.67 9.01 -7.79
C ARG A 157 -39.14 10.19 -6.93
N THR A 158 -39.57 9.93 -5.69
CA THR A 158 -40.10 10.95 -4.77
C THR A 158 -39.07 11.39 -3.74
N ALA A 159 -37.93 10.70 -3.66
CA ALA A 159 -36.89 10.91 -2.64
C ALA A 159 -37.41 10.67 -1.22
N GLU A 160 -38.50 9.92 -1.07
CA GLU A 160 -39.16 9.65 0.21
C GLU A 160 -38.24 8.88 1.16
N HIS A 161 -37.42 7.97 0.62
CA HIS A 161 -36.48 7.16 1.40
C HIS A 161 -35.05 7.75 1.46
N ALA A 162 -34.86 9.05 1.19
CA ALA A 162 -33.55 9.70 1.18
C ALA A 162 -32.75 9.48 2.49
N ALA A 163 -33.43 9.52 3.64
CA ALA A 163 -32.81 9.28 4.95
C ALA A 163 -32.27 7.84 5.09
N GLU A 164 -33.00 6.84 4.57
CA GLU A 164 -32.58 5.43 4.57
C GLU A 164 -31.34 5.23 3.68
N TYR A 165 -31.31 5.85 2.50
CA TYR A 165 -30.16 5.78 1.60
C TYR A 165 -28.92 6.40 2.26
N ARG A 166 -29.08 7.59 2.86
CA ARG A 166 -27.99 8.27 3.59
C ARG A 166 -27.44 7.39 4.72
N GLN A 167 -28.33 6.76 5.50
CA GLN A 167 -27.93 5.86 6.57
C GLN A 167 -27.16 4.66 6.04
N THR A 168 -27.61 4.05 4.93
CA THR A 168 -26.94 2.90 4.33
C THR A 168 -25.53 3.26 3.84
N LEU A 169 -25.38 4.37 3.12
CA LEU A 169 -24.07 4.81 2.64
C LEU A 169 -23.11 5.15 3.80
N ASN A 170 -23.62 5.82 4.84
CA ASN A 170 -22.81 6.15 6.02
C ASN A 170 -22.40 4.89 6.80
N GLN A 171 -23.28 3.89 6.90
CA GLN A 171 -22.94 2.62 7.52
C GLN A 171 -21.87 1.88 6.73
N LEU A 172 -22.02 1.76 5.40
CA LEU A 172 -21.00 1.15 4.54
C LEU A 172 -19.64 1.86 4.67
N LYS A 173 -19.64 3.18 4.75
CA LYS A 173 -18.41 3.97 4.95
C LYS A 173 -17.77 3.68 6.29
N LYS A 174 -18.55 3.55 7.37
CA LYS A 174 -18.03 3.17 8.69
C LYS A 174 -17.47 1.74 8.70
N ASP A 175 -18.18 0.81 8.09
CA ASP A 175 -17.75 -0.59 7.95
C ASP A 175 -16.45 -0.69 7.14
N TYR A 176 -16.31 0.14 6.10
CA TYR A 176 -15.09 0.25 5.31
C TYR A 176 -13.91 0.69 6.15
N ILE A 177 -14.07 1.79 6.89
CA ILE A 177 -13.00 2.36 7.71
C ILE A 177 -12.52 1.32 8.73
N THR A 178 -13.46 0.60 9.35
CA THR A 178 -13.16 -0.50 10.27
C THR A 178 -12.36 -1.61 9.59
N ALA A 179 -12.81 -2.06 8.41
CA ALA A 179 -12.13 -3.10 7.64
C ALA A 179 -10.72 -2.66 7.20
N TYR A 180 -10.59 -1.43 6.71
CA TYR A 180 -9.31 -0.88 6.26
C TYR A 180 -8.31 -0.74 7.41
N ILE A 181 -8.73 -0.23 8.58
CA ILE A 181 -7.89 -0.14 9.77
C ILE A 181 -7.43 -1.54 10.21
N ALA A 182 -8.32 -2.54 10.18
CA ALA A 182 -7.97 -3.92 10.54
C ALA A 182 -6.96 -4.55 9.56
N SER A 183 -7.09 -4.29 8.26
CA SER A 183 -6.09 -4.71 7.27
C SER A 183 -4.77 -3.96 7.46
N HIS A 184 -4.83 -2.67 7.77
CA HIS A 184 -3.65 -1.83 7.96
C HIS A 184 -2.86 -2.24 9.20
N SER A 185 -3.50 -2.45 10.34
CA SER A 185 -2.85 -2.89 11.58
C SER A 185 -2.22 -4.28 11.45
N LYS A 186 -2.77 -5.16 10.60
CA LYS A 186 -2.14 -6.43 10.26
C LYS A 186 -0.92 -6.26 9.36
N ALA A 187 -0.92 -5.28 8.46
CA ALA A 187 0.12 -5.13 7.43
C ALA A 187 1.26 -4.18 7.81
N ARG A 188 1.08 -3.36 8.86
CA ARG A 188 2.01 -2.30 9.25
C ARG A 188 2.39 -2.43 10.72
N LEU A 189 3.65 -2.16 11.01
CA LEU A 189 4.15 -2.05 12.38
C LEU A 189 3.66 -0.74 13.00
N GLY A 190 3.16 -0.84 14.24
CA GLY A 190 2.88 0.30 15.11
C GLY A 190 4.15 0.82 15.78
N VAL A 191 3.99 1.74 16.73
CA VAL A 191 5.13 2.36 17.44
C VAL A 191 5.91 1.34 18.27
N ALA A 192 5.21 0.41 18.92
CA ALA A 192 5.84 -0.61 19.76
C ALA A 192 6.63 -1.60 18.90
N GLU A 193 6.02 -2.10 17.83
CA GLU A 193 6.64 -3.06 16.93
C GLU A 193 7.80 -2.44 16.14
N ASP A 194 7.71 -1.15 15.77
CA ASP A 194 8.81 -0.44 15.12
C ASP A 194 10.04 -0.36 16.04
N LYS A 195 9.82 -0.11 17.35
CA LYS A 195 10.91 -0.15 18.35
C LYS A 195 11.52 -1.55 18.44
N THR A 196 10.70 -2.60 18.48
CA THR A 196 11.19 -3.99 18.49
C THR A 196 12.00 -4.31 17.23
N ARG A 197 11.54 -3.90 16.04
CA ARG A 197 12.29 -4.09 14.78
C ARG A 197 13.63 -3.35 14.82
N ASN A 198 13.65 -2.13 15.32
CA ASN A 198 14.88 -1.35 15.42
C ASN A 198 15.84 -1.92 16.49
N ALA A 199 15.32 -2.58 17.53
CA ALA A 199 16.12 -3.34 18.48
C ALA A 199 16.75 -4.57 17.81
N LEU A 200 15.98 -5.38 17.07
CA LEU A 200 16.49 -6.53 16.30
C LEU A 200 17.62 -6.16 15.33
N ARG A 201 17.52 -5.00 14.66
CA ARG A 201 18.57 -4.51 13.75
C ARG A 201 19.92 -4.27 14.43
N LYS A 202 19.91 -4.05 15.74
CA LYS A 202 21.08 -3.77 16.59
C LYS A 202 21.34 -4.91 17.59
N ASP A 203 20.65 -6.04 17.44
CA ASP A 203 20.75 -7.17 18.35
C ASP A 203 22.13 -7.82 18.21
N ASP A 204 22.71 -8.20 19.36
CA ASP A 204 24.05 -8.77 19.41
C ASP A 204 24.15 -10.09 18.62
N ARG A 205 23.07 -10.88 18.53
CA ARG A 205 23.02 -12.10 17.70
C ARG A 205 23.18 -11.77 16.22
N LEU A 206 22.49 -10.72 15.75
CA LEU A 206 22.60 -10.27 14.36
C LEU A 206 23.98 -9.66 14.07
N LEU A 207 24.55 -8.91 15.02
CA LEU A 207 25.90 -8.39 14.89
C LEU A 207 26.95 -9.52 14.84
N ALA A 208 26.78 -10.57 15.65
CA ALA A 208 27.63 -11.75 15.62
C ALA A 208 27.57 -12.46 14.25
N LEU A 209 26.37 -12.68 13.70
CA LEU A 209 26.20 -13.27 12.36
C LEU A 209 26.89 -12.42 11.27
N ARG A 210 26.82 -11.09 11.34
CA ARG A 210 27.51 -10.21 10.39
C ARG A 210 29.03 -10.32 10.46
N VAL A 211 29.60 -10.49 11.66
CA VAL A 211 31.03 -10.74 11.84
C VAL A 211 31.42 -12.11 11.28
N LEU A 212 30.62 -13.15 11.55
CA LEU A 212 30.84 -14.49 10.99
C LEU A 212 30.66 -14.55 9.47
N ALA A 213 29.88 -13.66 8.86
CA ALA A 213 29.66 -13.66 7.42
C ALA A 213 30.96 -13.46 6.61
N GLY A 214 32.02 -12.93 7.25
CA GLY A 214 33.36 -12.84 6.65
C GLY A 214 34.14 -14.16 6.65
N VAL A 215 33.66 -15.19 7.36
CA VAL A 215 34.26 -16.52 7.39
C VAL A 215 33.78 -17.33 6.19
N SER A 216 34.72 -17.85 5.40
CA SER A 216 34.49 -18.78 4.31
C SER A 216 33.75 -20.01 4.83
N LEU A 217 32.78 -20.50 4.05
CA LEU A 217 31.87 -21.62 4.36
C LEU A 217 30.62 -21.26 5.17
N MET A 218 30.48 -20.02 5.66
CA MET A 218 29.23 -19.60 6.31
C MET A 218 28.09 -19.42 5.29
N PRO A 219 26.85 -19.86 5.59
CA PRO A 219 25.72 -19.79 4.66
C PRO A 219 25.09 -18.38 4.63
N THR A 220 25.81 -17.42 4.06
CA THR A 220 25.46 -15.98 4.03
C THR A 220 24.14 -15.66 3.32
N SER A 221 23.63 -16.55 2.47
CA SER A 221 22.31 -16.42 1.85
C SER A 221 21.18 -16.43 2.88
N GLN A 222 21.31 -17.20 3.97
CA GLN A 222 20.31 -17.23 5.04
C GLN A 222 20.27 -15.90 5.80
N LEU A 223 21.44 -15.32 6.10
CA LEU A 223 21.54 -14.00 6.72
C LEU A 223 20.96 -12.91 5.81
N THR A 224 21.25 -12.96 4.51
CA THR A 224 20.70 -12.01 3.53
C THR A 224 19.18 -12.07 3.50
N ALA A 225 18.60 -13.28 3.41
CA ALA A 225 17.14 -13.48 3.41
C ALA A 225 16.49 -13.01 4.72
N PHE A 226 17.16 -13.22 5.86
CA PHE A 226 16.73 -12.69 7.15
C PHE A 226 16.69 -11.16 7.16
N GLU A 227 17.76 -10.50 6.74
CA GLU A 227 17.85 -9.03 6.70
C GLU A 227 16.84 -8.42 5.73
N GLU A 228 16.63 -9.04 4.57
CA GLU A 228 15.59 -8.64 3.61
C GLU A 228 14.20 -8.73 4.24
N SER A 229 13.91 -9.83 4.95
CA SER A 229 12.63 -10.03 5.64
C SER A 229 12.40 -9.00 6.74
N LEU A 230 13.42 -8.73 7.56
CA LEU A 230 13.38 -7.71 8.61
C LEU A 230 13.18 -6.30 8.04
N ASN A 231 13.87 -5.98 6.93
CA ASN A 231 13.77 -4.68 6.28
C ASN A 231 12.49 -4.49 5.46
N GLY A 232 11.89 -5.58 4.99
CA GLY A 232 10.60 -5.58 4.28
C GLY A 232 9.41 -5.21 5.15
N LEU A 233 9.53 -5.29 6.48
CA LEU A 233 8.47 -4.90 7.41
C LEU A 233 8.27 -3.37 7.40
N LYS A 234 7.13 -2.93 6.86
CA LYS A 234 6.73 -1.53 6.75
C LYS A 234 6.07 -1.03 8.05
N SER A 235 6.35 0.21 8.42
CA SER A 235 5.77 0.86 9.62
C SER A 235 4.81 1.97 9.23
N CYS A 236 3.73 2.13 9.98
CA CYS A 236 2.83 3.27 9.86
C CYS A 236 1.96 3.37 11.12
N SER A 237 2.23 4.36 11.97
CA SER A 237 1.50 4.60 13.22
C SER A 237 0.63 5.86 13.20
N SER A 238 0.69 6.64 12.11
CA SER A 238 -0.03 7.91 11.98
C SER A 238 -1.46 7.78 11.45
N LEU A 239 -1.90 6.56 11.12
CA LEU A 239 -3.25 6.34 10.63
C LEU A 239 -4.27 6.50 11.77
N ASP A 240 -5.26 7.34 11.56
CA ASP A 240 -6.40 7.50 12.45
C ASP A 240 -7.75 7.43 11.68
N GLU A 241 -8.82 7.22 12.43
CA GLU A 241 -10.18 7.14 11.88
C GLU A 241 -10.63 8.46 11.21
N PRO A 242 -10.42 9.66 11.80
CA PRO A 242 -10.82 10.92 11.18
C PRO A 242 -10.20 11.17 9.80
N THR A 243 -8.93 10.79 9.60
CA THR A 243 -8.28 10.87 8.29
C THR A 243 -9.02 10.02 7.27
N LEU A 244 -9.40 8.80 7.65
CA LEU A 244 -10.10 7.88 6.75
C LEU A 244 -11.54 8.30 6.43
N VAL A 245 -12.16 9.16 7.24
CA VAL A 245 -13.46 9.76 6.88
C VAL A 245 -13.34 10.61 5.60
N THR A 246 -12.17 11.19 5.33
CA THR A 246 -11.97 12.08 4.16
C THR A 246 -11.16 11.43 3.03
N ALA A 247 -10.28 10.48 3.35
CA ALA A 247 -9.44 9.78 2.38
C ALA A 247 -9.68 8.26 2.47
N ALA A 248 -10.02 7.60 1.35
CA ALA A 248 -10.20 6.15 1.34
C ALA A 248 -8.88 5.39 1.57
N VAL A 249 -7.72 6.03 1.36
CA VAL A 249 -6.40 5.41 1.52
C VAL A 249 -5.60 6.18 2.57
N CYS A 250 -4.82 5.47 3.38
CA CYS A 250 -3.88 6.06 4.32
C CYS A 250 -2.93 7.02 3.59
N PRO A 251 -2.94 8.33 3.89
CA PRO A 251 -2.10 9.29 3.18
C PRO A 251 -0.61 9.14 3.52
N HIS A 252 -0.29 8.52 4.67
CA HIS A 252 1.08 8.39 5.18
C HIS A 252 1.87 7.27 4.50
N CYS A 253 1.23 6.13 4.23
CA CYS A 253 1.90 4.96 3.65
C CYS A 253 1.28 4.45 2.36
N GLN A 254 0.20 5.08 1.87
CA GLN A 254 -0.50 4.75 0.63
C GLN A 254 -0.93 3.27 0.54
N PHE A 255 -1.18 2.64 1.68
CA PHE A 255 -1.45 1.22 1.76
C PHE A 255 -2.73 0.84 1.01
N ARG A 256 -2.61 -0.05 0.03
CA ARG A 256 -3.74 -0.60 -0.72
C ARG A 256 -3.73 -2.12 -0.58
N PRO A 257 -4.57 -2.70 0.29
CA PRO A 257 -4.69 -4.15 0.45
C PRO A 257 -4.85 -4.93 -0.86
N ALA A 258 -5.55 -4.38 -1.86
CA ALA A 258 -5.69 -5.02 -3.16
C ALA A 258 -4.40 -5.08 -4.00
N ALA A 259 -3.47 -4.16 -3.77
CA ALA A 259 -2.21 -4.04 -4.52
C ALA A 259 -1.02 -4.67 -3.81
N GLU A 260 -1.18 -5.02 -2.53
CA GLU A 260 -0.15 -5.70 -1.74
C GLU A 260 -0.55 -7.14 -1.52
N GLN A 261 0.32 -8.08 -1.89
CA GLN A 261 0.15 -9.46 -1.48
C GLN A 261 0.45 -9.54 0.02
N LEU A 262 -0.62 -9.48 0.82
CA LEU A 262 -0.51 -9.64 2.25
C LEU A 262 -0.05 -11.07 2.55
N GLU A 263 1.04 -11.18 3.30
CA GLU A 263 1.43 -12.46 3.86
C GLU A 263 0.39 -12.93 4.88
N LEU A 264 0.33 -14.24 5.08
CA LEU A 264 -0.66 -14.90 5.94
C LEU A 264 -0.57 -14.42 7.40
N LEU A 265 0.62 -13.99 7.83
CA LEU A 265 0.89 -13.56 9.20
C LEU A 265 0.85 -12.03 9.33
N PRO A 266 0.22 -11.51 10.41
CA PRO A 266 0.34 -10.11 10.78
C PRO A 266 1.80 -9.68 10.95
N ALA A 267 2.12 -8.43 10.61
CA ALA A 267 3.46 -7.88 10.67
C ALA A 267 4.09 -7.98 12.08
N ALA A 268 3.29 -7.82 13.13
CA ALA A 268 3.74 -8.04 14.52
C ALA A 268 4.16 -9.51 14.77
N ASN A 269 3.37 -10.48 14.29
CA ASN A 269 3.70 -11.90 14.44
C ASN A 269 4.91 -12.30 13.59
N ARG A 270 5.05 -11.69 12.40
CA ARG A 270 6.27 -11.86 11.58
C ARG A 270 7.50 -11.34 12.32
N LEU A 271 7.38 -10.25 13.05
CA LEU A 271 8.47 -9.69 13.82
C LEU A 271 8.90 -10.62 14.97
N HIS A 272 7.94 -11.23 15.68
CA HIS A 272 8.25 -12.26 16.68
C HIS A 272 8.91 -13.49 16.05
N LYS A 273 8.40 -13.95 14.91
CA LYS A 273 9.03 -15.06 14.20
C LYS A 273 10.47 -14.74 13.79
N LEU A 274 10.77 -13.51 13.36
CA LEU A 274 12.15 -13.11 13.06
C LEU A 274 13.04 -13.11 14.31
N ASP A 275 12.49 -12.88 15.50
CA ASP A 275 13.27 -13.01 16.74
C ASP A 275 13.66 -14.47 16.99
N ASP A 276 12.72 -15.40 16.82
CA ASP A 276 12.95 -16.85 16.95
C ASP A 276 13.88 -17.38 15.83
N ASP A 277 13.65 -16.98 14.58
CA ASP A 277 14.46 -17.37 13.42
C ASP A 277 15.92 -16.88 13.59
N LEU A 278 16.15 -15.77 14.30
CA LEU A 278 17.50 -15.26 14.60
C LEU A 278 18.25 -16.17 15.57
N ASP A 279 17.57 -16.71 16.59
CA ASP A 279 18.15 -17.71 17.50
C ASP A 279 18.52 -18.99 16.76
N GLU A 280 17.62 -19.49 15.92
CA GLU A 280 17.85 -20.70 15.12
C GLU A 280 19.02 -20.49 14.14
N LEU A 281 19.08 -19.34 13.47
CA LEU A 281 20.16 -19.01 12.54
C LEU A 281 21.52 -18.97 13.23
N LEU A 282 21.61 -18.34 14.41
CA LEU A 282 22.84 -18.29 15.19
C LEU A 282 23.27 -19.69 15.66
N ALA A 283 22.34 -20.49 16.15
CA ALA A 283 22.60 -21.87 16.59
C ALA A 283 23.12 -22.74 15.43
N ASN A 284 22.51 -22.63 14.24
CA ASN A 284 22.93 -23.35 13.04
C ASN A 284 24.33 -22.95 12.59
N TRP A 285 24.66 -21.66 12.65
CA TRP A 285 25.99 -21.15 12.30
C TRP A 285 27.05 -21.60 13.32
N GLN A 286 26.73 -21.58 14.61
CA GLN A 286 27.61 -22.14 15.64
C GLN A 286 27.89 -23.62 15.40
N GLN A 287 26.86 -24.40 15.08
CA GLN A 287 27.01 -25.84 14.80
C GLN A 287 27.86 -26.07 13.54
N THR A 288 27.62 -25.29 12.48
CA THR A 288 28.44 -25.34 11.25
C THR A 288 29.92 -25.07 11.56
N LEU A 289 30.22 -24.08 12.41
CA LEU A 289 31.60 -23.80 12.80
C LEU A 289 32.22 -24.94 13.60
N LEU A 290 31.48 -25.52 14.54
CA LEU A 290 31.96 -26.68 15.31
C LEU A 290 32.27 -27.86 14.39
N GLU A 291 31.37 -28.19 13.48
CA GLU A 291 31.56 -29.29 12.51
C GLU A 291 32.79 -29.06 11.61
N ASN A 292 32.97 -27.85 11.09
CA ASN A 292 34.11 -27.54 10.22
C ASN A 292 35.45 -27.49 10.98
N LEU A 293 35.45 -27.06 12.25
CA LEU A 293 36.65 -27.00 13.08
C LEU A 293 37.02 -28.35 13.69
N GLU A 294 36.05 -29.22 13.97
CA GLU A 294 36.26 -30.60 14.45
C GLU A 294 36.63 -31.57 13.32
N ASP A 295 36.53 -31.14 12.06
CA ASP A 295 36.96 -31.94 10.91
C ASP A 295 38.45 -32.34 11.02
N PRO A 296 38.80 -33.62 10.80
CA PRO A 296 40.18 -34.09 10.93
C PRO A 296 41.21 -33.32 10.10
N PHE A 297 40.84 -32.82 8.91
CA PHE A 297 41.77 -32.05 8.07
C PHE A 297 42.00 -30.63 8.60
N THR A 298 40.98 -30.03 9.23
CA THR A 298 41.11 -28.72 9.89
C THR A 298 41.95 -28.80 11.16
N GLN A 299 41.83 -29.90 11.93
CA GLN A 299 42.60 -30.11 13.16
C GLN A 299 44.12 -30.06 12.93
N ASP A 300 44.61 -30.58 11.80
CA ASP A 300 46.02 -30.47 11.41
C ASP A 300 46.45 -29.01 11.18
N SER A 301 45.56 -28.18 10.64
CA SER A 301 45.80 -26.74 10.42
C SER A 301 45.82 -25.95 11.74
N LEU A 302 45.09 -26.37 12.77
CA LEU A 302 45.06 -25.69 14.08
C LEU A 302 46.44 -25.67 14.76
N GLY A 303 47.27 -26.68 14.51
CA GLY A 303 48.64 -26.73 15.00
C GLY A 303 49.56 -25.66 14.40
N LEU A 304 49.19 -25.08 13.25
CA LEU A 304 49.96 -24.10 12.50
C LEU A 304 49.55 -22.66 12.77
N LEU A 305 48.51 -22.46 13.59
CA LEU A 305 48.00 -21.14 13.95
C LEU A 305 48.91 -20.43 14.97
N PRO A 306 48.93 -19.09 14.95
CA PRO A 306 49.51 -18.30 16.04
C PRO A 306 48.89 -18.65 17.39
N ALA A 307 49.68 -18.61 18.47
CA ALA A 307 49.22 -18.98 19.81
C ALA A 307 47.98 -18.20 20.29
N ALA A 308 47.84 -16.93 19.88
CA ALA A 308 46.67 -16.11 20.18
C ALA A 308 45.40 -16.63 19.49
N SER A 309 45.47 -16.89 18.17
CA SER A 309 44.37 -17.46 17.39
C SER A 309 43.97 -18.85 17.89
N LYS A 310 44.97 -19.69 18.16
CA LYS A 310 44.75 -21.05 18.69
C LYS A 310 44.01 -21.03 20.03
N LYS A 311 44.40 -20.14 20.94
CA LYS A 311 43.72 -19.99 22.24
C LYS A 311 42.23 -19.63 22.10
N LEU A 312 41.89 -18.79 21.13
CA LEU A 312 40.50 -18.40 20.87
C LEU A 312 39.67 -19.59 20.37
N ILE A 313 40.24 -20.38 19.44
CA ILE A 313 39.58 -21.56 18.88
C ILE A 313 39.46 -22.68 19.92
N ASP A 314 40.52 -22.98 20.66
CA ASP A 314 40.50 -23.99 21.71
C ASP A 314 39.45 -23.67 22.78
N ALA A 315 39.32 -22.38 23.15
CA ALA A 315 38.29 -21.93 24.07
C ALA A 315 36.88 -22.15 23.52
N PHE A 316 36.65 -21.87 22.23
CA PHE A 316 35.37 -22.10 21.55
C PHE A 316 35.03 -23.60 21.44
N LEU A 317 35.98 -24.46 21.06
CA LEU A 317 35.77 -25.91 20.97
C LEU A 317 35.49 -26.53 22.35
N THR A 318 36.10 -25.98 23.40
CA THR A 318 35.86 -26.41 24.78
C THR A 318 34.50 -25.95 25.31
N SER A 319 34.13 -24.67 25.10
CA SER A 319 32.87 -24.12 25.59
C SER A 319 31.67 -24.57 24.76
N ARG A 320 31.91 -24.90 23.47
CA ARG A 320 30.90 -25.11 22.43
C ARG A 320 29.88 -23.98 22.35
N LYS A 321 30.31 -22.76 22.71
CA LYS A 321 29.50 -21.53 22.69
C LYS A 321 30.29 -20.41 22.07
N LEU A 322 29.66 -19.67 21.17
CA LEU A 322 30.26 -18.49 20.56
C LEU A 322 30.73 -17.48 21.63
N PRO A 323 31.88 -16.81 21.44
CA PRO A 323 32.31 -15.73 22.31
C PRO A 323 31.29 -14.57 22.34
N GLU A 324 31.07 -14.00 23.53
CA GLU A 324 30.24 -12.81 23.75
C GLU A 324 31.11 -11.68 24.35
N PRO A 325 31.33 -10.55 23.65
CA PRO A 325 30.90 -10.27 22.28
C PRO A 325 31.71 -11.04 21.25
N LEU A 326 31.09 -11.33 20.10
CA LEU A 326 31.81 -11.92 18.98
C LEU A 326 32.69 -10.85 18.32
N THR A 327 34.00 -11.11 18.25
CA THR A 327 34.96 -10.13 17.74
C THR A 327 35.52 -10.52 16.37
N GLN A 328 36.06 -9.53 15.65
CA GLN A 328 36.71 -9.77 14.36
C GLN A 328 37.98 -10.63 14.51
N GLU A 329 38.68 -10.56 15.64
CA GLU A 329 39.84 -11.42 15.90
C GLU A 329 39.43 -12.90 15.95
N PHE A 330 38.28 -13.21 16.56
CA PHE A 330 37.74 -14.57 16.55
C PHE A 330 37.39 -15.03 15.14
N ALA A 331 36.64 -14.23 14.38
CA ALA A 331 36.28 -14.56 13.00
C ALA A 331 37.52 -14.76 12.12
N ASN A 332 38.54 -13.92 12.25
CA ASN A 332 39.80 -14.06 11.52
C ASN A 332 40.55 -15.34 11.92
N ALA A 333 40.57 -15.68 13.21
CA ALA A 333 41.19 -16.93 13.67
C ALA A 333 40.48 -18.15 13.08
N VAL A 334 39.15 -18.16 13.07
CA VAL A 334 38.35 -19.23 12.43
C VAL A 334 38.59 -19.27 10.92
N GLN A 335 38.60 -18.12 10.24
CA GLN A 335 38.92 -18.03 8.82
C GLN A 335 40.30 -18.62 8.49
N GLU A 336 41.29 -18.30 9.32
CA GLU A 336 42.66 -18.80 9.16
C GLU A 336 42.72 -20.32 9.35
N ALA A 337 42.02 -20.85 10.37
CA ALA A 337 41.89 -22.28 10.61
C ALA A 337 41.27 -23.03 9.42
N LEU A 338 40.21 -22.45 8.85
CA LEU A 338 39.45 -23.04 7.74
C LEU A 338 40.07 -22.77 6.35
N SER A 339 41.17 -22.00 6.28
CA SER A 339 41.82 -21.65 5.01
C SER A 339 42.60 -22.81 4.37
N GLY A 340 42.83 -23.91 5.11
CA GLY A 340 43.65 -25.04 4.70
C GLY A 340 45.13 -24.69 4.74
N LEU A 341 45.68 -24.49 5.94
CA LEU A 341 47.08 -24.09 6.13
C LEU A 341 48.03 -25.22 5.74
N GLU A 342 49.08 -24.88 5.01
CA GLU A 342 50.12 -25.83 4.61
C GLU A 342 51.39 -25.65 5.44
N LYS A 343 51.81 -26.72 6.14
CA LYS A 343 53.11 -26.76 6.80
C LYS A 343 54.24 -26.86 5.78
N ILE A 344 55.22 -25.97 5.85
CA ILE A 344 56.51 -26.13 5.18
C ILE A 344 57.58 -26.38 6.23
N ALA A 345 57.99 -27.64 6.36
CA ALA A 345 59.12 -28.00 7.21
C ALA A 345 60.43 -27.55 6.53
N VAL A 346 61.28 -26.84 7.29
CA VAL A 346 62.60 -26.42 6.86
C VAL A 346 63.61 -26.85 7.91
N LYS A 347 64.59 -27.67 7.53
CA LYS A 347 65.62 -28.08 8.48
C LYS A 347 66.64 -26.97 8.68
N GLY A 348 67.14 -26.79 9.90
CA GLY A 348 68.18 -25.79 10.19
C GLY A 348 69.42 -25.89 9.28
N ASP A 349 69.83 -27.12 8.92
CA ASP A 349 70.95 -27.36 8.01
C ASP A 349 70.68 -26.91 6.57
N GLU A 350 69.43 -26.98 6.10
CA GLU A 350 69.05 -26.54 4.75
C GLU A 350 69.15 -25.01 4.64
N ILE A 351 68.74 -24.28 5.69
CA ILE A 351 68.90 -22.83 5.78
C ILE A 351 70.39 -22.48 5.74
N LYS A 352 71.19 -23.20 6.54
CA LYS A 352 72.65 -22.99 6.60
C LYS A 352 73.30 -23.24 5.23
N GLN A 353 72.91 -24.30 4.53
CA GLN A 353 73.41 -24.59 3.18
C GLN A 353 72.98 -23.52 2.16
N ALA A 354 71.73 -23.06 2.22
CA ALA A 354 71.23 -22.00 1.35
C ALA A 354 72.00 -20.67 1.53
N LEU A 355 72.32 -20.30 2.76
CA LEU A 355 73.10 -19.08 3.04
C LEU A 355 74.57 -19.20 2.58
N LEU A 356 75.13 -20.40 2.60
CA LEU A 356 76.50 -20.70 2.15
C LEU A 356 76.61 -20.93 0.63
N GLN A 357 75.49 -20.92 -0.09
CA GLN A 357 75.43 -21.23 -1.52
C GLN A 357 76.20 -20.18 -2.33
N GLY A 358 77.28 -20.58 -3.02
CA GLY A 358 78.20 -19.67 -3.71
C GLY A 358 79.47 -19.31 -2.92
N GLY A 359 79.70 -19.91 -1.75
CA GLY A 359 80.95 -19.80 -0.98
C GLY A 359 81.03 -18.60 -0.03
N SER A 360 82.13 -18.54 0.73
CA SER A 360 82.49 -17.45 1.66
C SER A 360 83.60 -16.57 1.06
N PRO A 361 83.60 -15.23 1.26
CA PRO A 361 82.66 -14.39 2.02
C PRO A 361 81.55 -13.77 1.14
N ALA A 362 80.42 -13.40 1.75
CA ALA A 362 79.27 -12.77 1.09
C ALA A 362 78.87 -11.45 1.77
N THR A 363 78.39 -10.49 0.98
CA THR A 363 77.83 -9.21 1.43
C THR A 363 76.41 -9.38 2.02
N PRO A 364 75.90 -8.41 2.80
CA PRO A 364 74.53 -8.47 3.32
C PRO A 364 73.45 -8.63 2.23
N ASP A 365 73.64 -8.00 1.07
CA ASP A 365 72.69 -8.10 -0.05
C ASP A 365 72.73 -9.48 -0.71
N GLU A 366 73.90 -10.12 -0.78
CA GLU A 366 74.04 -11.48 -1.28
C GLU A 366 73.38 -12.49 -0.34
N LEU A 367 73.50 -12.32 0.97
CA LEU A 367 72.81 -13.18 1.95
C LEU A 367 71.28 -13.05 1.87
N ARG A 368 70.75 -11.82 1.73
CA ARG A 368 69.31 -11.61 1.50
C ARG A 368 68.84 -12.30 0.22
N LYS A 369 69.53 -12.08 -0.90
CA LYS A 369 69.19 -12.73 -2.19
C LYS A 369 69.21 -14.25 -2.11
N ARG A 370 70.19 -14.85 -1.41
CA ARG A 370 70.28 -16.30 -1.21
C ARG A 370 69.09 -16.83 -0.39
N PHE A 371 68.74 -16.14 0.70
CA PHE A 371 67.60 -16.51 1.52
C PHE A 371 66.26 -16.35 0.78
N ASP A 372 66.09 -15.24 0.05
CA ASP A 372 64.90 -14.99 -0.77
C ASP A 372 64.75 -16.05 -1.87
N ALA A 373 65.85 -16.44 -2.53
CA ALA A 373 65.83 -17.51 -3.53
C ALA A 373 65.42 -18.86 -2.92
N PHE A 374 65.93 -19.20 -1.74
CA PHE A 374 65.54 -20.39 -1.00
C PHE A 374 64.05 -20.38 -0.64
N MET A 375 63.54 -19.26 -0.12
CA MET A 375 62.13 -19.09 0.22
C MET A 375 61.24 -19.19 -1.03
N ASN A 376 61.63 -18.53 -2.13
CA ASN A 376 60.89 -18.59 -3.40
C ASN A 376 60.81 -20.00 -3.96
N GLU A 377 61.87 -20.80 -3.85
CA GLU A 377 61.84 -22.20 -4.30
C GLU A 377 60.91 -23.05 -3.42
N ARG A 378 60.88 -22.81 -2.10
CA ARG A 378 59.97 -23.51 -1.17
C ARG A 378 58.50 -23.09 -1.32
N CYS A 379 58.24 -21.86 -1.75
CA CYS A 379 56.89 -21.34 -2.03
C CYS A 379 56.38 -21.65 -3.44
N LYS A 380 57.22 -22.22 -4.33
CA LYS A 380 56.92 -22.36 -5.75
C LYS A 380 55.69 -23.22 -6.01
N GLY A 381 54.74 -22.68 -6.76
CA GLY A 381 53.49 -23.36 -7.12
C GLY A 381 52.46 -23.46 -5.99
N LYS A 382 52.67 -22.76 -4.87
CA LYS A 382 51.78 -22.76 -3.70
C LYS A 382 51.22 -21.37 -3.42
N ASP A 383 50.08 -21.32 -2.72
CA ASP A 383 49.48 -20.08 -2.25
C ASP A 383 50.22 -19.56 -1.00
N ALA A 384 51.02 -18.51 -1.17
CA ALA A 384 51.84 -17.92 -0.11
C ALA A 384 51.02 -17.49 1.13
N THR A 385 49.72 -17.20 0.98
CA THR A 385 48.87 -16.78 2.10
C THR A 385 48.58 -17.91 3.09
N LYS A 386 48.67 -19.18 2.63
CA LYS A 386 48.35 -20.39 3.40
C LYS A 386 49.58 -21.10 3.97
N LEU A 387 50.78 -20.68 3.59
CA LEU A 387 52.02 -21.35 4.01
C LEU A 387 52.41 -20.97 5.43
N ARG A 388 52.80 -21.97 6.23
CA ARG A 388 53.36 -21.78 7.58
C ARG A 388 54.69 -22.52 7.66
N PHE A 389 55.79 -21.76 7.70
CA PHE A 389 57.14 -22.31 7.79
C PHE A 389 57.46 -22.73 9.22
N VAL A 390 57.87 -23.99 9.40
CA VAL A 390 58.29 -24.55 10.69
C VAL A 390 59.75 -24.97 10.56
N ILE A 391 60.61 -24.40 11.39
CA ILE A 391 62.03 -24.76 11.43
C ILE A 391 62.19 -25.98 12.35
N GLU A 392 62.72 -27.07 11.79
CA GLU A 392 62.96 -28.35 12.47
C GLU A 392 64.44 -28.61 12.72
#